data_AF-A0A539CYY9-F1
#
_entry.id   AF-A0A539CYY9-F1
#
_cell.length_a   1.000
_cell.length_b   1.000
_cell.length_c   1.000
_cell.angle_alpha   90.00
_cell.angle_beta   90.00
_cell.angle_gamma   90.00
#
_symmetry.space_group_name_H-M   'P 1'
#
loop_
_entity.id
_entity.type
_entity.pdbx_description
1 polymer ?
#
loop_
_entity_poly.entity_id
_entity_poly.type
_entity_poly.pdbx_seq_one_letter_code
_entity_poly.pdbx_strand_id
1 'polypeptide(L)' 'LDLERGWGLSGGHIFHGELALDQFFAMRPLLGFGDHRTPIRGLFLCSSGTHPGTGLTGGSGANAAAVIARELA' A
#
# COMPACT_ATOMS: atom_id res chain seq x y z
N LEU A 1 -18.79 3.46 -12.43
CA LEU A 1 -18.49 4.84 -11.98
C LEU A 1 -18.89 5.12 -10.52
N ASP A 2 -19.69 4.26 -9.88
CA ASP A 2 -20.10 4.43 -8.47
C ASP A 2 -18.89 4.47 -7.52
N LEU A 3 -18.09 3.40 -7.49
CA LEU A 3 -16.91 3.27 -6.62
C LEU A 3 -15.86 4.37 -6.81
N GLU A 4 -15.64 4.78 -8.06
CA GLU A 4 -14.67 5.82 -8.40
C GLU A 4 -15.14 7.21 -7.92
N ARG A 5 -16.44 7.51 -8.07
CA ARG A 5 -17.02 8.78 -7.61
C ARG A 5 -17.27 8.82 -6.10
N GLY A 6 -17.69 7.70 -5.51
CA GLY A 6 -18.01 7.60 -4.10
C GLY A 6 -16.79 7.49 -3.20
N TRP A 7 -15.76 6.74 -3.63
CA TRP A 7 -14.62 6.39 -2.79
C TRP A 7 -13.26 6.68 -3.42
N GLY A 8 -13.20 7.29 -4.61
CA GLY A 8 -11.93 7.60 -5.27
C GLY A 8 -11.17 6.35 -5.74
N LEU A 9 -11.85 5.21 -5.88
CA LEU A 9 -11.26 3.98 -6.40
C LEU A 9 -11.19 4.05 -7.92
N SER A 10 -10.13 4.66 -8.45
CA SER A 10 -9.88 4.76 -9.89
C SER A 10 -10.03 3.40 -10.57
N GLY A 11 -10.85 3.33 -11.63
CA GLY A 11 -11.12 2.08 -12.34
C GLY A 11 -11.92 1.04 -11.53
N GLY A 12 -12.42 1.38 -10.34
CA GLY A 12 -13.09 0.47 -9.42
C GLY A 12 -12.14 -0.51 -8.70
N HIS A 13 -10.83 -0.24 -8.68
CA HIS A 13 -9.86 -1.12 -8.03
C HIS A 13 -9.87 -0.94 -6.51
N ILE A 14 -10.48 -1.89 -5.79
CA ILE A 14 -10.51 -1.94 -4.31
C ILE A 14 -9.13 -2.02 -3.65
N PHE A 15 -8.10 -2.30 -4.45
CA PHE A 15 -6.72 -2.41 -4.01
C PHE A 15 -5.86 -1.20 -4.42
N HIS A 16 -6.48 -0.10 -4.86
CA HIS A 16 -5.78 1.10 -5.34
C HIS A 16 -4.80 0.81 -6.50
N GLY A 17 -5.09 -0.20 -7.31
CA GLY A 17 -4.28 -0.62 -8.45
C GLY A 17 -4.71 -1.98 -8.98
N GLU A 18 -4.34 -2.27 -10.22
CA GLU A 18 -4.60 -3.56 -10.85
C GLU A 18 -3.78 -4.68 -10.20
N LEU A 19 -4.33 -5.89 -10.19
CA LEU A 19 -3.63 -7.11 -9.76
C LEU A 19 -2.85 -7.73 -10.93
N ALA A 20 -2.03 -6.93 -11.59
CA ALA A 20 -1.07 -7.43 -12.56
C ALA A 20 0.04 -8.22 -11.86
N LEU A 21 0.73 -9.10 -12.59
CA LEU A 21 1.72 -10.02 -12.03
C LEU A 21 2.86 -9.28 -11.29
N ASP A 22 3.31 -8.16 -11.82
CA ASP A 22 4.32 -7.27 -11.23
C ASP A 22 3.83 -6.60 -9.95
N GLN A 23 2.55 -6.20 -9.91
CA GLN A 23 1.89 -5.54 -8.77
C GLN A 23 1.49 -6.51 -7.65
N PHE A 24 1.37 -7.81 -7.96
CA PHE A 24 1.10 -8.84 -6.96
C PHE A 24 2.33 -9.13 -6.10
N PHE A 25 3.54 -8.95 -6.64
CA PHE A 25 4.78 -9.29 -5.96
C PHE A 25 5.59 -8.07 -5.51
N ALA A 26 6.33 -7.46 -6.43
CA ALA A 26 7.49 -6.63 -6.08
C ALA A 26 7.29 -5.13 -6.36
N MET A 27 6.38 -4.76 -7.26
CA MET A 27 6.32 -3.39 -7.78
C MET A 27 5.24 -2.53 -7.13
N ARG A 28 4.78 -2.87 -5.92
CA ARG A 28 3.64 -2.20 -5.28
C ARG A 28 4.05 -1.28 -4.11
N PRO A 29 3.67 0.02 -4.11
CA PRO A 29 3.05 0.75 -5.23
C PRO A 29 4.05 1.10 -6.34
N LEU A 30 5.34 1.09 -6.03
CA LEU A 30 6.44 1.18 -6.98
C LEU A 30 7.68 0.51 -6.36
N LEU A 31 8.68 0.20 -7.19
CA LEU A 31 9.94 -0.38 -6.72
C LEU A 31 10.62 0.49 -5.66
N GLY A 32 11.05 -0.13 -4.56
CA GLY A 32 11.74 0.57 -3.46
C GLY A 32 10.81 1.13 -2.38
N PHE A 33 9.48 0.98 -2.51
CA PHE A 33 8.51 1.39 -1.49
C PHE A 33 7.96 0.20 -0.67
N GLY A 34 8.59 -0.97 -0.79
CA GLY A 34 8.21 -2.18 -0.03
C GLY A 34 8.54 -2.10 1.47
N ASP A 35 9.37 -1.15 1.88
CA ASP A 35 9.68 -0.89 3.29
C ASP A 35 8.73 0.13 3.95
N HIS A 36 7.64 0.49 3.26
CA HIS A 36 6.62 1.43 3.71
C HIS A 36 7.09 2.89 3.94
N ARG A 37 8.36 3.23 3.70
CA ARG A 37 8.84 4.60 3.84
C ARG A 37 8.54 5.41 2.60
N THR A 38 8.43 6.72 2.76
CA THR A 38 8.36 7.66 1.64
C THR A 38 9.56 8.62 1.67
N PRO A 39 9.84 9.34 0.57
CA PRO A 39 10.86 10.40 0.57
C PRO A 39 10.57 11.55 1.55
N ILE A 40 9.32 11.64 2.05
CA ILE A 40 8.91 12.65 3.02
C ILE A 40 9.11 12.06 4.42
N ARG A 41 9.99 12.69 5.21
CA ARG A 41 10.28 12.24 6.57
C ARG A 41 9.01 12.18 7.43
N GLY A 42 8.82 11.08 8.14
CA GLY A 42 7.65 10.86 8.99
C GLY A 42 6.36 10.51 8.23
N LEU A 43 6.41 10.36 6.90
CA LEU A 43 5.28 9.88 6.10
C LEU A 43 5.54 8.43 5.66
N PHE A 44 4.60 7.55 5.98
CA PHE A 44 4.66 6.13 5.69
C PHE A 44 3.45 5.67 4.89
N LEU A 45 3.61 4.59 4.13
CA LEU A 45 2.56 3.98 3.34
C LEU A 45 1.90 2.83 4.09
N CYS A 46 0.57 2.87 4.17
CA CYS A 46 -0.24 1.80 4.71
C CYS A 46 -1.56 1.77 3.95
N SER A 47 -1.78 0.73 3.14
CA SER A 47 -3.06 0.51 2.44
C SER A 47 -3.10 -0.87 1.79
N SER A 48 -4.26 -1.23 1.25
CA SER A 48 -4.39 -2.39 0.35
C SER A 48 -3.58 -2.26 -0.96
N GLY A 49 -3.10 -1.05 -1.26
CA GLY A 49 -2.25 -0.71 -2.38
C GLY A 49 -0.75 -0.81 -2.10
N THR A 50 -0.32 -1.46 -1.02
CA THR A 50 1.10 -1.54 -0.60
C THR A 50 1.51 -2.99 -0.32
N HIS A 51 2.80 -3.29 -0.30
CA HIS A 51 3.32 -4.62 0.02
C HIS A 51 2.86 -5.07 1.44
N PRO A 52 2.59 -6.37 1.72
CA PRO A 52 2.69 -7.58 0.89
C PRO A 52 1.50 -7.83 -0.05
N GLY A 53 0.70 -6.80 -0.32
CA GLY A 53 -0.42 -6.89 -1.25
C GLY A 53 -1.74 -7.21 -0.56
N THR A 54 -2.67 -7.71 -1.37
CA THR A 54 -4.09 -7.46 -1.24
C THR A 54 -4.85 -8.44 -0.37
N GLY A 55 -5.76 -7.91 0.46
CA GLY A 55 -6.70 -8.68 1.28
C GLY A 55 -6.95 -8.04 2.65
N LEU A 56 -7.96 -8.52 3.38
CA LEU A 56 -8.23 -8.12 4.78
C LEU A 56 -7.27 -8.83 5.76
N THR A 57 -6.01 -9.03 5.39
CA THR A 57 -5.02 -9.75 6.21
C THR A 57 -4.36 -8.87 7.26
N GLY A 58 -4.41 -7.54 7.09
CA GLY A 58 -3.74 -6.58 7.98
C GLY A 58 -2.21 -6.53 7.83
N GLY A 59 -1.62 -7.32 6.92
CA GLY A 59 -0.16 -7.45 6.79
C GLY A 59 0.56 -6.13 6.46
N SER A 60 0.00 -5.33 5.54
CA SER A 60 0.55 -4.01 5.21
C SER A 60 0.57 -3.08 6.43
N GLY A 61 -0.53 -3.04 7.20
CA GLY A 61 -0.62 -2.22 8.41
C GLY A 61 0.35 -2.67 9.50
N ALA A 62 0.51 -3.97 9.70
CA ALA A 62 1.47 -4.52 10.65
C ALA A 62 2.92 -4.17 10.27
N ASN A 63 3.27 -4.26 8.99
CA ASN A 63 4.59 -3.89 8.49
C ASN A 63 4.86 -2.39 8.64
N ALA A 64 3.91 -1.54 8.21
CA ALA A 64 4.01 -0.10 8.36
C ALA A 64 4.20 0.30 9.84
N ALA A 65 3.41 -0.28 10.74
CA ALA A 65 3.53 -0.04 12.18
C ALA A 65 4.90 -0.47 12.73
N ALA A 66 5.43 -1.62 12.29
CA ALA A 66 6.76 -2.07 12.69
C ALA A 66 7.88 -1.13 12.19
N VAL A 67 7.75 -0.57 10.98
CA VAL A 67 8.69 0.40 10.43
C VAL A 67 8.62 1.71 11.22
N ILE A 68 7.42 2.21 11.51
CA ILE A 68 7.21 3.41 12.34
C ILE A 68 7.83 3.22 13.72
N ALA A 69 7.57 2.09 14.38
CA ALA A 69 8.12 1.80 15.70
C ALA A 69 9.66 1.79 15.71
N ARG A 70 10.30 1.30 14.64
CA ARG A 70 11.76 1.32 14.49
C ARG A 70 12.33 2.71 14.24
N GLU A 71 11.57 3.61 13.64
CA GLU A 71 12.02 4.99 13.38
C GLU A 71 11.84 5.91 14.60
N LEU A 72 10.90 5.57 15.48
CA LEU A 72 10.66 6.29 16.73
C LEU A 72 11.54 5.82 17.90
N ALA A 73 12.18 4.65 17.78
CA ALA A 73 13.11 4.09 18.76
C ALA A 73 14.48 4.75 18.64
#